data_AF-U1F1E7-F1
#
_entry.id   AF-U1F1E7-F1
#
_cell.length_a   1.000
_cell.length_b   1.000
_cell.length_c   1.000
_cell.angle_alpha   90.00
_cell.angle_beta   90.00
_cell.angle_gamma   90.00
#
_symmetry.space_group_name_H-M   'P 1'
#
loop_
_entity.id
_entity.type
_entity.pdbx_description
1 polymer ?
#
loop_
_entity_poly.entity_id
_entity_poly.type
_entity_poly.pdbx_seq_one_letter_code
_entity_poly.pdbx_strand_id
1 'polypeptide(L)' 'MFPALLLVPTEISVLILVIIALLLFGGSRLAGVGKGAGRAIREFKEETQGLNDKDKKDDAAAKAQDKAVESKPESTEN' A
#
# COMPACT_ATOMS: atom_id res chain seq x y z
N MET A 1 29.05 -15.59 30.69
CA MET A 1 29.22 -16.58 29.59
C MET A 1 27.84 -16.91 29.01
N PHE A 2 27.34 -16.08 28.10
CA PHE A 2 26.18 -16.39 27.23
C PHE A 2 26.32 -15.61 25.90
N PRO A 3 27.24 -15.99 24.99
CA PRO A 3 27.38 -15.35 23.68
C PRO A 3 26.49 -16.02 22.61
N ALA A 4 25.35 -16.60 23.00
CA ALA A 4 24.44 -17.30 22.08
C ALA A 4 23.11 -16.55 21.82
N LEU A 5 22.77 -15.56 22.66
CA LEU A 5 21.51 -14.80 22.51
C LEU A 5 21.60 -13.69 21.45
N LEU A 6 22.82 -13.31 21.03
CA LEU A 6 23.06 -12.26 20.04
C LEU A 6 22.96 -12.76 18.58
N LEU A 7 22.80 -14.07 18.37
CA LEU A 7 22.66 -14.69 17.04
C LEU A 7 21.26 -15.29 16.84
N VAL A 8 20.23 -14.66 17.39
CA VAL A 8 18.90 -14.83 16.78
C VAL A 8 18.86 -13.81 15.64
N PRO A 9 18.77 -14.22 14.36
CA PRO A 9 18.57 -13.26 13.27
C PRO A 9 17.35 -12.41 13.60
N THR A 10 17.57 -11.10 13.76
CA THR A 10 16.56 -10.12 14.19
C THR A 10 15.29 -10.20 13.35
N GLU A 11 15.44 -10.60 12.09
CA GLU A 11 14.37 -10.77 11.12
C GLU A 11 13.35 -11.83 11.55
N ILE A 12 13.80 -12.92 12.18
CA ILE A 12 12.90 -14.00 12.62
C ILE A 12 12.13 -13.59 13.89
N SER A 13 12.64 -12.63 14.67
CA SER A 13 12.01 -12.20 15.92
C SER A 13 10.64 -11.57 15.69
N VAL A 14 10.50 -10.77 14.62
CA VAL A 14 9.21 -10.17 14.22
C VAL A 14 8.23 -11.28 13.82
N LEU A 15 8.69 -12.26 13.05
CA LEU A 15 7.84 -13.38 12.62
C LEU A 15 7.35 -14.21 13.82
N ILE A 16 8.23 -14.52 14.77
CA ILE A 16 7.86 -15.24 16.00
C ILE A 16 6.83 -14.43 16.80
N LEU A 17 7.01 -13.11 16.94
CA LEU A 17 6.08 -12.25 17.65
C LEU A 17 4.70 -12.21 16.96
N VAL A 18 4.67 -12.14 15.63
CA VAL A 18 3.42 -12.23 14.85
C VAL A 18 2.74 -13.58 15.05
N ILE A 19 3.49 -14.68 15.06
CA ILE A 19 2.93 -16.03 15.32
C ILE A 19 2.35 -16.12 16.74
N ILE A 20 3.06 -15.63 17.76
CA ILE A 20 2.56 -15.63 19.14
C ILE A 20 1.30 -14.76 19.24
N ALA A 21 1.29 -13.57 18.63
CA ALA A 21 0.11 -12.72 18.58
C ALA A 21 -1.07 -13.43 17.88
N LEU A 22 -0.82 -14.11 16.76
CA LEU A 22 -1.84 -14.89 16.05
C LEU A 22 -2.37 -16.06 16.89
N LEU A 23 -1.56 -16.69 17.73
CA LEU A 23 -2.01 -17.75 18.64
C LEU A 23 -2.86 -17.20 19.78
N LEU A 24 -2.50 -16.06 20.36
CA LEU A 24 -3.25 -15.43 21.46
C LEU A 24 -4.56 -14.79 20.99
N PHE A 25 -4.51 -14.04 19.90
CA PHE A 25 -5.68 -13.32 19.37
C PHE A 25 -6.51 -14.18 18.42
N GLY A 26 -5.90 -15.17 17.76
CA GLY A 26 -6.52 -15.95 16.70
C GLY A 26 -6.60 -15.20 15.37
N GLY A 27 -6.55 -15.92 14.25
CA GLY A 27 -6.70 -15.33 12.91
C GLY A 27 -8.05 -14.64 12.71
N SER A 28 -9.13 -15.16 13.31
CA SER A 28 -10.49 -14.60 13.16
C SER A 28 -10.65 -13.21 13.77
N ARG A 29 -10.04 -12.94 14.94
CA ARG A 29 -10.13 -11.62 15.58
C ARG A 29 -9.32 -10.58 14.81
N LEU A 30 -8.10 -10.92 14.40
CA LEU A 30 -7.26 -10.02 13.61
C LEU A 30 -7.89 -9.71 12.24
N ALA A 31 -8.47 -10.72 11.58
CA ALA A 31 -9.21 -10.53 10.33
C ALA A 31 -10.47 -9.68 10.52
N GLY A 32 -11.20 -9.85 11.63
CA GLY A 32 -12.37 -9.03 11.96
C GLY A 32 -12.02 -7.55 12.12
N VAL A 33 -10.98 -7.25 12.92
CA VAL A 33 -10.50 -5.87 13.13
C VAL A 33 -9.98 -5.27 11.82
N GLY A 34 -9.18 -6.01 11.04
CA GLY A 34 -8.67 -5.55 9.75
C GLY A 34 -9.78 -5.24 8.74
N LYS A 35 -10.82 -6.07 8.67
CA LYS A 35 -11.99 -5.82 7.80
C LYS A 35 -12.75 -4.55 8.20
N GLY A 36 -12.95 -4.31 9.49
CA GLY A 36 -13.61 -3.10 10.00
C GLY A 36 -12.78 -1.85 9.74
N ALA A 37 -11.50 -1.86 10.11
CA ALA A 37 -10.59 -0.75 9.89
C ALA A 37 -10.40 -0.43 8.40
N GLY A 38 -10.30 -1.46 7.54
CA GLY A 38 -10.16 -1.26 6.10
C GLY A 38 -11.38 -0.61 5.45
N ARG A 39 -12.60 -0.93 5.92
CA ARG A 39 -13.82 -0.25 5.45
C ARG A 39 -13.84 1.21 5.89
N ALA A 40 -13.54 1.49 7.16
CA ALA A 40 -13.48 2.85 7.68
C ALA A 40 -12.46 3.72 6.94
N ILE A 41 -11.25 3.20 6.67
CA ILE A 41 -10.22 3.91 5.89
C ILE A 41 -10.71 4.20 4.46
N ARG A 42 -11.42 3.25 3.84
CA ARG A 42 -11.94 3.40 2.48
C ARG A 42 -13.03 4.48 2.40
N GLU A 43 -14.01 4.43 3.30
CA GLU A 43 -15.07 5.44 3.41
C GLU A 43 -14.46 6.82 3.69
N PHE A 44 -13.53 6.91 4.64
CA PHE A 44 -12.81 8.15 4.92
C PHE A 44 -12.07 8.72 3.70
N LYS A 45 -11.42 7.85 2.91
CA LYS A 45 -10.74 8.26 1.68
C LYS A 45 -11.74 8.76 0.63
N GLU A 46 -12.84 8.06 0.43
CA GLU A 46 -13.87 8.43 -0.56
C GLU A 46 -14.50 9.79 -0.21
N GLU A 47 -14.85 10.02 1.06
CA GLU A 47 -15.36 11.31 1.54
C GLU A 47 -14.33 12.44 1.43
N THR A 48 -13.08 12.16 1.82
CA THR A 48 -11.99 13.17 1.78
C THR A 48 -11.57 13.49 0.34
N GLN A 49 -11.67 12.53 -0.59
CA GLN A 49 -11.43 12.77 -2.01
C GLN A 49 -12.51 13.67 -2.63
N GLY A 50 -13.78 13.48 -2.26
CA GLY A 50 -14.86 14.37 -2.72
C GLY A 50 -14.71 15.83 -2.23
N LEU A 51 -13.99 16.04 -1.12
CA LEU A 51 -13.59 17.38 -0.68
C LEU A 51 -12.40 17.92 -1.48
N ASN A 52 -11.37 17.11 -1.73
CA ASN A 52 -10.17 17.51 -2.49
C ASN A 52 -10.43 17.71 -4.00
N ASP A 53 -11.39 17.00 -4.60
CA ASP A 53 -11.72 17.15 -6.03
C ASP A 53 -12.42 18.49 -6.34
N LYS A 54 -12.98 19.17 -5.32
CA LYS A 54 -13.48 20.54 -5.48
C LYS A 54 -12.36 21.55 -5.67
N ASP A 55 -11.15 21.25 -5.21
CA ASP A 55 -9.97 22.11 -5.35
C ASP A 55 -9.10 21.75 -6.58
N LYS A 56 -9.24 20.53 -7.14
CA LYS A 56 -8.41 20.06 -8.28
C LYS A 56 -9.01 20.27 -9.67
N LYS A 57 -10.26 20.75 -9.76
CA LYS A 57 -10.91 20.96 -11.07
C LYS A 57 -10.27 22.09 -11.88
N ASP A 58 -9.41 22.90 -11.27
CA ASP A 58 -8.66 23.97 -11.93
C ASP A 58 -7.31 23.52 -12.53
N ASP A 59 -6.77 22.34 -12.16
CA ASP A 59 -5.43 21.89 -12.60
C ASP A 59 -5.45 20.72 -13.63
N ALA A 60 -6.61 20.11 -13.90
CA ALA A 60 -6.71 18.94 -14.76
C ALA A 60 -6.62 19.24 -16.28
N ALA A 61 -6.63 20.52 -16.69
CA ALA A 61 -6.48 20.91 -18.09
C ALA A 61 -5.02 20.85 -18.61
N ALA A 62 -4.01 20.73 -17.73
CA ALA A 62 -2.60 20.89 -18.11
C ALA A 62 -1.82 19.59 -18.39
N LYS A 63 -2.38 18.39 -18.15
CA LYS A 63 -1.63 17.11 -18.28
C LYS A 63 -2.05 16.20 -19.43
N ALA A 64 -2.84 16.69 -20.38
CA ALA A 64 -3.32 15.90 -21.52
C ALA A 64 -2.54 16.11 -22.84
N GLN A 65 -1.41 16.84 -22.86
CA GLN A 65 -0.67 17.12 -24.10
C GLN A 65 0.75 16.51 -24.20
N ASP A 66 1.19 15.67 -23.25
CA ASP A 66 2.58 15.17 -23.24
C ASP A 66 2.69 13.64 -23.45
N LYS A 67 1.81 13.05 -24.25
CA LYS A 67 1.82 11.59 -24.52
C LYS A 67 1.37 11.21 -25.94
N ALA A 68 1.70 12.04 -26.94
CA ALA A 68 1.41 11.75 -28.35
C ALA A 68 2.60 11.95 -29.31
N VAL A 69 3.80 12.20 -28.80
CA VAL A 69 5.03 12.16 -29.61
C VAL A 69 5.92 11.11 -28.97
N GLU A 70 6.42 10.17 -29.79
CA GLU A 70 7.29 9.05 -29.41
C GLU A 70 6.63 7.67 -29.21
N SER A 71 6.02 7.18 -30.28
CA SER A 71 6.06 5.75 -30.62
C SER A 71 5.86 5.54 -32.12
N LYS A 72 6.91 5.83 -32.91
CA LYS A 72 7.09 5.21 -34.24
C LYS A 72 8.56 4.87 -34.46
N PRO A 73 9.04 3.74 -33.91
CA PRO A 73 10.28 3.15 -34.40
C PRO A 73 10.00 2.60 -35.81
N GLU A 74 10.62 3.26 -36.78
CA GLU A 74 11.50 2.61 -37.75
C GLU A 74 11.17 1.15 -38.09
N SER A 75 10.55 0.95 -39.27
CA SER A 75 10.72 -0.25 -40.09
C SER A 75 10.33 0.06 -41.52
N THR A 76 11.20 -0.35 -42.43
CA THR A 76 11.08 -0.43 -43.90
C THR A 76 11.56 0.80 -44.68
N GLU A 77 12.86 0.84 -44.96
CA GLU A 77 13.40 1.47 -46.18
C GLU A 77 14.06 0.35 -47.01
N ASN A 78 13.73 0.35 -48.29
CA ASN A 78 14.30 -0.44 -49.38
C ASN A 78 14.49 0.48 -50.58
#